data_AF-A0A9N9WJZ1-F1
#
_entry.id   AF-A0A9N9WJZ1-F1
#
_cell.length_a   1.000
_cell.length_b   1.000
_cell.length_c   1.000
_cell.angle_alpha   90.00
_cell.angle_beta   90.00
_cell.angle_gamma   90.00
#
_symmetry.space_group_name_H-M   'P 1'
#
loop_
_entity.id
_entity.type
_entity.pdbx_description
1 polymer ?
#
loop_
_entity_poly.entity_id
_entity_poly.type
_entity_poly.pdbx_seq_one_letter_code
_entity_poly.pdbx_strand_id
1 'polypeptide(L)'
;MSIINILFFSRWHVRTKENIARVRKDEAEAAEKERQEKIRIETANREARLNVLKQKSKEKLSALGVDKEKLNKQTTEVPEHINLFTDIDHSVSTVNKEHEKELKEKQEEYEKNIGYLTYLGQNTNESLKKKNWYEVASSARFSESANIKDSYEKLVLKDVDGKPRKKHVDVHNGEYDWKAKQRHDPINKFKKYCRDKIIANDKMKLDNDNSDKSQNKTNKSKDISSDKYKNLQKLREARLKREQAEKYKTELFLSGFTNTTLTCQPEATSNMAKIKPKYNSQFNPELARQNYRD
;
A
#
# COMPACT_ATOMS: atom_id res chain seq x y z
N MET A 1 -30.27 38.66 -3.54
CA MET A 1 -28.87 38.25 -3.31
C MET A 1 -28.88 37.03 -2.41
N SER A 2 -28.44 35.87 -2.89
CA SER A 2 -28.35 34.66 -2.06
C SER A 2 -27.08 34.71 -1.23
N ILE A 3 -27.21 34.77 0.10
CA ILE A 3 -26.09 34.74 1.04
C ILE A 3 -25.59 33.31 1.13
N ILE A 4 -24.39 33.05 0.62
CA ILE A 4 -23.76 31.73 0.66
C ILE A 4 -23.16 31.52 2.06
N ASN A 5 -23.52 30.41 2.70
CA ASN A 5 -22.96 30.03 3.99
C ASN A 5 -21.53 29.50 3.82
N ILE A 6 -20.57 30.35 4.19
CA ILE A 6 -19.12 30.12 4.04
C ILE A 6 -18.64 28.95 4.92
N LEU A 7 -19.38 28.61 5.98
CA LEU A 7 -19.03 27.53 6.90
C LEU A 7 -18.98 26.16 6.22
N PHE A 8 -19.80 25.93 5.20
CA PHE A 8 -19.80 24.64 4.49
C PHE A 8 -18.45 24.33 3.82
N PHE A 9 -17.72 25.36 3.39
CA PHE A 9 -16.40 25.22 2.77
C PHE A 9 -15.26 25.12 3.79
N SER A 10 -15.57 25.29 5.08
CA SER A 10 -14.57 25.28 6.13
C SER A 10 -14.34 23.87 6.68
N ARG A 11 -13.06 23.49 6.78
CA ARG A 11 -12.63 22.15 7.23
C ARG A 11 -12.97 21.83 8.69
N TRP A 12 -13.22 22.85 9.50
CA TRP A 12 -13.59 22.74 10.93
C TRP A 12 -15.11 22.71 11.16
N HIS A 13 -15.92 22.79 10.11
CA HIS A 13 -17.37 22.80 10.28
C HIS A 13 -17.89 21.44 10.76
N VAL A 14 -18.39 21.40 11.99
CA VAL A 14 -18.75 20.16 12.72
C VAL A 14 -19.79 19.32 11.97
N ARG A 15 -20.70 19.96 11.23
CA ARG A 15 -21.80 19.28 10.51
C ARG A 15 -21.42 18.77 9.12
N THR A 16 -20.17 18.91 8.67
CA THR A 16 -19.77 18.28 7.40
C THR A 16 -19.74 16.77 7.55
N LYS A 17 -20.12 16.05 6.49
CA LYS A 17 -20.13 14.59 6.48
C LYS A 17 -18.77 14.00 6.88
N GLU A 18 -17.68 14.64 6.45
CA GLU A 18 -16.32 14.22 6.76
C GLU A 18 -15.98 14.35 8.26
N ASN A 19 -16.32 15.48 8.89
CA ASN A 19 -16.04 15.67 10.31
C ASN A 19 -16.88 14.74 11.19
N ILE A 20 -18.17 14.57 10.84
CA ILE A 20 -19.04 13.62 11.55
C ILE A 20 -18.49 12.18 11.39
N ALA A 21 -17.97 11.80 10.23
CA ALA A 21 -17.36 10.49 10.02
C ALA A 21 -16.09 10.28 10.87
N ARG A 22 -15.25 11.32 11.04
CA ARG A 22 -14.09 11.24 11.93
C ARG A 22 -14.52 11.05 13.39
N VAL A 23 -15.49 11.83 13.87
CA VAL A 23 -16.03 11.68 15.23
C VAL A 23 -16.58 10.26 15.44
N ARG A 24 -17.37 9.75 14.51
CA ARG A 24 -17.88 8.36 14.61
C ARG A 24 -16.78 7.31 14.62
N LYS A 25 -15.70 7.53 13.88
CA LYS A 25 -14.54 6.63 13.88
C LYS A 25 -13.84 6.65 15.24
N ASP A 26 -13.61 7.84 15.79
CA ASP A 26 -12.96 8.00 17.09
C ASP A 26 -13.82 7.43 18.22
N GLU A 27 -15.15 7.65 18.18
CA GLU A 27 -16.12 7.04 19.09
C GLU A 27 -16.13 5.51 18.98
N ALA A 28 -16.12 4.96 17.76
CA ALA A 28 -16.07 3.52 17.53
C ALA A 28 -14.76 2.91 18.04
N GLU A 29 -13.62 3.59 17.82
CA GLU A 29 -12.32 3.14 18.32
C GLU A 29 -12.26 3.18 19.86
N ALA A 30 -12.82 4.22 20.46
CA ALA A 30 -12.93 4.32 21.92
C ALA A 30 -13.82 3.20 22.50
N ALA A 31 -14.97 2.94 21.88
CA ALA A 31 -15.89 1.88 22.29
C ALA A 31 -15.25 0.48 22.18
N GLU A 32 -14.47 0.23 21.13
CA GLU A 32 -13.79 -1.06 20.95
C GLU A 32 -12.66 -1.26 21.98
N LYS A 33 -11.89 -0.22 22.29
CA LYS A 33 -10.88 -0.27 23.36
C LYS A 33 -11.51 -0.58 24.72
N GLU A 34 -12.63 0.07 25.05
CA GLU A 34 -13.35 -0.19 26.30
C GLU A 34 -13.86 -1.63 26.38
N ARG A 35 -14.37 -2.21 25.27
CA ARG A 35 -14.76 -3.63 25.22
C ARG A 35 -13.57 -4.55 25.47
N GLN A 36 -12.43 -4.28 24.84
CA GLN A 36 -11.22 -5.09 25.02
C GLN A 36 -10.73 -5.02 26.47
N GLU A 37 -10.76 -3.85 27.11
CA GLU A 37 -10.40 -3.71 28.52
C GLU A 37 -11.36 -4.47 29.43
N LYS A 38 -12.68 -4.39 29.19
CA LYS A 38 -13.67 -5.17 29.94
C LYS A 38 -13.42 -6.68 29.83
N ILE A 39 -13.13 -7.18 28.63
CA ILE A 39 -12.82 -8.59 28.40
C ILE A 39 -11.55 -9.00 29.15
N ARG A 40 -10.51 -8.14 29.17
CA ARG A 40 -9.28 -8.38 29.92
C ARG A 40 -9.55 -8.45 31.43
N ILE A 41 -10.33 -7.51 31.95
CA ILE A 41 -10.71 -7.47 33.37
C ILE A 41 -11.51 -8.72 33.73
N GLU A 42 -12.48 -9.11 32.92
CA GLU A 42 -13.30 -10.30 33.17
C GLU A 42 -12.46 -11.58 33.16
N THR A 43 -11.53 -11.68 32.21
CA THR A 43 -10.62 -12.81 32.11
C THR A 43 -9.68 -12.87 33.31
N ALA A 44 -9.07 -11.75 33.70
CA ALA A 44 -8.24 -11.68 34.91
C ALA A 44 -9.04 -12.05 36.17
N ASN A 45 -10.29 -11.61 36.30
CA ASN A 45 -11.17 -11.97 37.42
C ASN A 45 -11.47 -13.48 37.44
N ARG A 46 -11.75 -14.07 36.28
CA ARG A 46 -11.99 -15.51 36.12
C ARG A 46 -10.76 -16.31 36.52
N GLU A 47 -9.58 -15.91 36.05
CA GLU A 47 -8.30 -16.54 36.35
C GLU A 47 -7.94 -16.41 37.84
N ALA A 48 -8.13 -15.23 38.44
CA ALA A 48 -7.89 -15.01 39.86
C ALA A 48 -8.78 -15.91 40.72
N ARG A 49 -10.08 -16.00 40.40
CA ARG A 49 -11.01 -16.90 41.10
C ARG A 49 -10.59 -18.37 40.98
N LEU A 50 -10.20 -18.80 39.77
CA LEU A 50 -9.67 -20.15 39.57
C LEU A 50 -8.38 -20.40 40.35
N ASN A 51 -7.48 -19.43 40.40
CA ASN A 51 -6.22 -19.56 41.12
C ASN A 51 -6.46 -19.72 42.63
N VAL A 52 -7.35 -18.93 43.21
CA VAL A 52 -7.78 -19.08 44.61
C VAL A 52 -8.36 -20.48 44.87
N LEU A 53 -9.18 -21.00 43.96
CA LEU A 53 -9.75 -22.34 44.08
C LEU A 53 -8.67 -23.43 43.99
N LYS A 54 -7.71 -23.27 43.08
CA LYS A 54 -6.54 -24.15 42.93
C LYS A 54 -5.66 -24.14 44.18
N GLN A 55 -5.41 -22.98 44.78
CA GLN A 55 -4.64 -22.83 46.01
C GLN A 55 -5.36 -23.53 47.18
N LYS A 56 -6.65 -23.25 47.38
CA LYS A 56 -7.47 -23.95 48.39
C LYS A 56 -7.50 -25.46 48.21
N SER A 57 -7.58 -25.94 46.98
CA SER A 57 -7.50 -27.38 46.67
C SER A 57 -6.12 -27.95 47.02
N LYS A 58 -5.03 -27.25 46.67
CA LYS A 58 -3.67 -27.64 47.05
C LYS A 58 -3.51 -27.74 48.56
N GLU A 59 -3.98 -26.74 49.31
CA GLU A 59 -3.95 -26.71 50.78
C GLU A 59 -4.71 -27.90 51.40
N LYS A 60 -5.89 -28.24 50.86
CA LYS A 60 -6.65 -29.42 51.29
C LYS A 60 -5.91 -30.72 51.02
N LEU A 61 -5.32 -30.86 49.83
CA LEU A 61 -4.53 -32.06 49.48
C LEU A 61 -3.29 -32.21 50.36
N SER A 62 -2.59 -31.10 50.66
CA SER A 62 -1.47 -31.13 51.61
C SER A 62 -1.93 -31.47 53.02
N ALA A 63 -3.10 -30.98 53.48
CA ALA A 63 -3.66 -31.33 54.78
C ALA A 63 -4.03 -32.82 54.88
N LEU A 64 -4.38 -33.46 53.76
CA LEU A 64 -4.65 -34.90 53.65
C LEU A 64 -3.38 -35.74 53.47
N GLY A 65 -2.18 -35.14 53.51
CA GLY A 65 -0.90 -35.85 53.38
C GLY A 65 -0.60 -36.38 51.97
N VAL A 66 -1.28 -35.85 50.94
CA VAL A 66 -1.04 -36.23 49.54
C VAL A 66 0.06 -35.33 48.96
N ASP A 67 1.31 -35.74 49.15
CA ASP A 67 2.48 -35.04 48.63
C ASP A 67 2.56 -35.15 47.10
N LYS A 68 2.34 -34.02 46.41
CA LYS A 68 2.46 -33.93 44.94
C LYS A 68 3.85 -34.30 44.41
N GLU A 69 4.89 -34.18 45.24
CA GLU A 69 6.26 -34.53 44.88
C GLU A 69 6.48 -36.04 44.69
N LYS A 70 5.66 -36.90 45.29
CA LYS A 70 5.73 -38.36 45.08
C LYS A 70 5.04 -38.80 43.78
N LEU A 71 4.08 -38.03 43.27
CA LEU A 71 3.34 -38.36 42.04
C LEU A 71 4.13 -38.01 40.77
N ASN A 72 5.05 -37.04 40.85
CA ASN A 72 5.82 -36.57 39.69
C ASN A 72 7.08 -37.42 39.40
N LYS A 73 7.42 -38.40 40.25
CA LYS A 73 8.58 -39.31 40.07
C LYS A 73 8.22 -40.63 39.38
N GLN A 74 6.94 -40.96 39.21
CA GLN A 74 6.50 -42.26 38.66
C GLN A 74 6.02 -42.23 37.19
N THR A 75 6.05 -41.09 36.51
CA THR A 75 5.58 -40.99 35.11
C THR A 75 6.68 -40.42 34.22
N THR A 76 7.59 -41.30 33.78
CA THR A 76 8.50 -41.10 32.64
C THR A 76 7.88 -41.50 31.30
N GLU A 77 6.57 -41.77 31.28
CA GLU A 77 5.77 -41.88 30.07
C GLU A 77 4.85 -40.67 30.05
N VAL A 78 4.84 -39.95 28.93
CA VAL A 78 4.01 -38.76 28.72
C VAL A 78 2.58 -39.14 29.07
N PRO A 79 1.95 -38.57 30.12
CA PRO A 79 0.57 -38.89 30.42
C PRO A 79 -0.26 -38.34 29.28
N GLU A 80 -0.66 -39.22 28.36
CA GLU A 80 -1.69 -38.90 27.38
C GLU A 80 -2.91 -38.38 28.16
N HIS A 81 -3.47 -37.27 27.68
CA HIS A 81 -4.64 -36.66 28.29
C HIS A 81 -5.75 -37.72 28.36
N ILE A 82 -6.12 -38.13 29.57
CA ILE A 82 -7.18 -39.13 29.78
C ILE A 82 -8.50 -38.45 29.40
N ASN A 83 -8.89 -38.64 28.14
CA ASN A 83 -10.16 -38.17 27.62
C ASN A 83 -11.27 -39.02 28.21
N LEU A 84 -11.79 -38.61 29.38
CA LEU A 84 -12.92 -39.25 30.08
C LEU A 84 -14.20 -39.35 29.24
N PHE A 85 -14.23 -38.69 28.08
CA PHE A 85 -15.36 -38.60 27.16
C PHE A 85 -15.10 -39.29 25.82
N THR A 86 -13.97 -39.99 25.60
CA THR A 86 -13.75 -40.76 24.36
C THR A 86 -14.93 -41.68 24.07
N ASP A 87 -15.39 -42.39 25.10
CA ASP A 87 -16.45 -43.37 24.96
C ASP A 87 -17.80 -42.70 24.65
N ILE A 88 -18.00 -41.46 25.10
CA ILE A 88 -19.24 -40.69 24.87
C ILE A 88 -19.22 -40.07 23.47
N ASP A 89 -18.11 -39.44 23.08
CA ASP A 89 -17.90 -38.85 21.75
C ASP A 89 -18.01 -39.89 20.64
N HIS A 90 -17.58 -41.13 20.91
CA HIS A 90 -17.73 -42.25 19.98
C HIS A 90 -19.11 -42.93 20.05
N SER A 91 -19.87 -42.76 21.15
CA SER A 91 -21.21 -43.35 21.31
C SER A 91 -22.33 -42.51 20.70
N VAL A 92 -22.19 -41.18 20.64
CA VAL A 92 -23.20 -40.27 20.06
C VAL A 92 -22.85 -39.98 18.60
N SER A 93 -23.01 -40.99 17.73
CA SER A 93 -22.73 -40.87 16.30
C SER A 93 -23.82 -40.17 15.48
N THR A 94 -24.93 -39.76 16.13
CA THR A 94 -26.04 -39.08 15.45
C THR A 94 -25.84 -37.57 15.44
N VAL A 95 -24.81 -37.10 14.73
CA VAL A 95 -24.63 -35.67 14.47
C VAL A 95 -25.60 -35.27 13.36
N ASN A 96 -26.29 -34.12 13.51
CA ASN A 96 -27.12 -33.58 12.45
C ASN A 96 -26.23 -33.30 11.23
N LYS A 97 -26.47 -34.00 10.12
CA LYS A 97 -25.71 -33.86 8.86
C LYS A 97 -25.67 -32.41 8.36
N GLU A 98 -26.72 -31.64 8.65
CA GLU A 98 -26.77 -30.22 8.30
C GLU A 98 -25.75 -29.40 9.09
N HIS A 99 -25.55 -29.71 10.37
CA HIS A 99 -24.63 -28.98 11.25
C HIS A 99 -23.17 -29.23 10.88
N GLU A 100 -22.79 -30.46 10.53
CA GLU A 100 -21.42 -30.74 10.03
C GLU A 100 -21.14 -30.05 8.70
N LYS A 101 -22.16 -29.99 7.83
CA LYS A 101 -22.05 -29.28 6.55
C LYS A 101 -21.88 -27.78 6.76
N GLU A 102 -22.64 -27.19 7.68
CA GLU A 102 -22.54 -25.77 8.03
C GLU A 102 -21.16 -25.45 8.64
N LEU A 103 -20.64 -26.30 9.54
CA LEU A 103 -19.31 -26.12 10.10
C LEU A 103 -18.22 -26.19 9.04
N LYS A 104 -18.34 -27.15 8.11
CA LYS A 104 -17.40 -27.29 6.99
C LYS A 104 -17.47 -26.10 6.05
N GLU A 105 -18.66 -25.61 5.72
CA GLU A 105 -18.84 -24.43 4.89
C GLU A 105 -18.26 -23.17 5.56
N LYS A 106 -18.50 -22.96 6.86
CA LYS A 106 -17.88 -21.88 7.64
C LYS A 106 -16.36 -21.98 7.64
N GLN A 107 -15.81 -23.19 7.77
CA GLN A 107 -14.36 -23.41 7.72
C GLN A 107 -13.82 -23.07 6.33
N GLU A 108 -14.47 -23.53 5.26
CA GLU A 108 -14.07 -23.22 3.90
C GLU A 108 -14.20 -21.72 3.58
N GLU A 109 -15.23 -21.04 4.07
CA GLU A 109 -15.40 -19.59 3.94
C GLU A 109 -14.30 -18.84 4.65
N TYR A 110 -13.95 -19.25 5.88
CA TYR A 110 -12.85 -18.68 6.65
C TYR A 110 -11.51 -18.88 5.92
N GLU A 111 -11.26 -20.11 5.45
CA GLU A 111 -10.05 -20.44 4.68
C GLU A 111 -10.00 -19.70 3.34
N LYS A 112 -11.13 -19.55 2.64
CA LYS A 112 -11.24 -18.74 1.40
C LYS A 112 -10.96 -17.26 1.70
N ASN A 113 -11.51 -16.73 2.79
CA ASN A 113 -11.36 -15.34 3.18
C ASN A 113 -9.92 -15.00 3.60
N ILE A 114 -9.23 -15.92 4.28
CA ILE A 114 -7.81 -15.78 4.64
C ILE A 114 -6.87 -16.13 3.48
N GLY A 115 -7.39 -16.81 2.46
CA GLY A 115 -6.63 -17.24 1.28
C GLY A 115 -5.90 -18.58 1.45
N TYR A 116 -6.17 -19.33 2.53
CA TYR A 116 -5.74 -20.73 2.67
C TYR A 116 -6.38 -21.63 1.60
N LEU A 117 -7.68 -21.46 1.36
CA LEU A 117 -8.42 -22.17 0.33
C LEU A 117 -8.64 -21.25 -0.88
N THR A 118 -7.60 -21.11 -1.71
CA THR A 118 -7.67 -20.35 -2.96
C THR A 118 -7.73 -21.31 -4.14
N TYR A 119 -8.89 -21.45 -4.79
CA TYR A 119 -8.96 -22.25 -6.01
C TYR A 119 -8.32 -21.49 -7.18
N LEU A 120 -7.34 -22.14 -7.79
CA LEU A 120 -6.67 -21.65 -8.99
C LEU A 120 -7.72 -21.40 -10.09
N GLY A 121 -7.82 -20.17 -10.58
CA GLY A 121 -8.79 -19.79 -11.62
C GLY A 121 -10.01 -18.99 -11.14
N GLN A 122 -10.27 -18.86 -9.83
CA GLN A 122 -11.43 -18.08 -9.35
C GLN A 122 -11.29 -16.57 -9.60
N ASN A 123 -10.06 -16.06 -9.56
CA ASN A 123 -9.78 -14.64 -9.80
C ASN A 123 -9.39 -14.33 -11.26
N THR A 124 -9.53 -15.28 -12.20
CA THR A 124 -9.26 -14.97 -13.61
C THR A 124 -10.37 -14.08 -14.16
N ASN A 125 -9.98 -13.20 -15.07
CA ASN A 125 -10.90 -12.25 -15.69
C ASN A 125 -12.02 -12.96 -16.48
N GLU A 126 -11.75 -14.17 -16.98
CA GLU A 126 -12.74 -15.06 -17.61
C GLU A 126 -13.80 -15.56 -16.61
N SER A 127 -13.40 -16.05 -15.44
CA SER A 127 -14.32 -16.52 -14.37
C SER A 127 -15.16 -15.36 -13.81
N LEU A 128 -14.53 -14.20 -13.59
CA LEU A 128 -15.21 -13.00 -13.10
C LEU A 128 -16.02 -12.28 -14.19
N LYS A 129 -16.03 -12.77 -15.44
CA LYS A 129 -16.61 -12.11 -16.62
C LYS A 129 -16.17 -10.64 -16.77
N LYS A 130 -15.01 -10.30 -16.22
CA LYS A 130 -14.42 -8.96 -16.31
C LYS A 130 -13.61 -8.91 -17.59
N LYS A 131 -13.89 -7.94 -18.44
CA LYS A 131 -13.06 -7.71 -19.63
C LYS A 131 -11.72 -7.12 -19.21
N ASN A 132 -10.65 -7.56 -19.88
CA ASN A 132 -9.34 -6.97 -19.66
C ASN A 132 -9.28 -5.52 -20.14
N TRP A 133 -8.38 -4.72 -19.55
CA TRP A 133 -8.21 -3.31 -19.94
C TRP A 133 -7.79 -3.13 -21.41
N TYR A 134 -7.22 -4.16 -22.04
CA TYR A 134 -6.87 -4.19 -23.46
C TYR A 134 -8.01 -4.66 -24.38
N GLU A 135 -9.04 -5.32 -23.86
CA GLU A 135 -10.23 -5.74 -24.63
C GLU A 135 -11.26 -4.61 -24.74
N VAL A 136 -11.27 -3.68 -23.78
CA VAL A 136 -12.16 -2.52 -23.78
C VAL A 136 -11.41 -1.30 -24.29
N ALA A 137 -11.65 -0.92 -25.54
CA ALA A 137 -11.25 0.39 -26.01
C ALA A 137 -11.95 1.46 -25.15
N SER A 138 -11.18 2.42 -24.61
CA SER A 138 -11.74 3.46 -23.76
C SER A 138 -12.85 4.21 -24.50
N SER A 139 -14.05 4.27 -23.91
CA SER A 139 -15.21 4.94 -24.51
C SER A 139 -14.92 6.41 -24.85
N ALA A 140 -14.01 7.03 -24.09
CA ALA A 140 -13.45 8.35 -24.37
C ALA A 140 -12.88 8.50 -25.79
N ARG A 141 -12.23 7.47 -26.38
CA ARG A 141 -11.69 7.60 -27.75
C ARG A 141 -12.78 7.75 -28.82
N PHE A 142 -13.98 7.23 -28.59
CA PHE A 142 -15.09 7.33 -29.52
C PHE A 142 -15.93 8.58 -29.26
N SER A 143 -16.15 8.97 -27.99
CA SER A 143 -16.90 10.18 -27.64
C SER A 143 -16.16 11.48 -27.93
N GLU A 144 -14.82 11.51 -27.79
CA GLU A 144 -14.04 12.74 -28.00
C GLU A 144 -14.05 13.17 -29.48
N SER A 145 -14.20 12.24 -30.42
CA SER A 145 -14.14 12.55 -31.85
C SER A 145 -15.23 13.51 -32.33
N ALA A 146 -16.42 13.46 -31.71
CA ALA A 146 -17.52 14.39 -31.98
C ALA A 146 -17.31 15.75 -31.28
N ASN A 147 -16.82 15.73 -30.03
CA ASN A 147 -16.58 16.95 -29.24
C ASN A 147 -15.35 17.76 -29.73
N ILE A 148 -14.37 17.10 -30.34
CA ILE A 148 -13.17 17.72 -30.93
C ILE A 148 -13.52 18.59 -32.14
N LYS A 149 -14.53 18.23 -32.94
CA LYS A 149 -14.99 19.08 -34.06
C LYS A 149 -15.71 20.34 -33.58
N ASP A 150 -16.60 20.21 -32.59
CA ASP A 150 -17.32 21.35 -32.00
C ASP A 150 -16.39 22.33 -31.30
N SER A 151 -15.34 21.82 -30.63
CA SER A 151 -14.32 22.66 -30.01
C SER A 151 -13.45 23.38 -31.04
N TYR A 152 -13.05 22.74 -32.14
CA TYR A 152 -12.29 23.43 -33.18
C TYR A 152 -13.09 24.56 -33.83
N GLU A 153 -14.39 24.34 -34.08
CA GLU A 153 -15.24 25.38 -34.67
C GLU A 153 -15.53 26.54 -33.70
N LYS A 154 -15.68 26.27 -32.40
CA LYS A 154 -15.80 27.31 -31.35
C LYS A 154 -14.51 28.10 -31.11
N LEU A 155 -13.34 27.52 -31.36
CA LEU A 155 -12.05 28.19 -31.14
C LEU A 155 -11.62 29.09 -32.30
N VAL A 156 -12.29 29.01 -33.46
CA VAL A 156 -12.07 29.96 -34.55
C VAL A 156 -12.87 31.23 -34.23
N LEU A 157 -12.17 32.30 -33.87
CA LEU A 157 -12.74 33.65 -33.81
C LEU A 157 -13.33 34.00 -35.19
N LYS A 158 -14.66 34.03 -35.28
CA LYS A 158 -15.40 34.46 -36.47
C LYS A 158 -15.71 35.96 -36.35
N ASP A 159 -15.64 36.69 -37.45
CA ASP A 159 -16.15 38.07 -37.50
C ASP A 159 -17.68 38.09 -37.47
N VAL A 160 -18.29 39.27 -37.35
CA VAL A 160 -19.77 39.43 -37.30
C VAL A 160 -20.45 38.82 -38.54
N ASP A 161 -19.75 38.76 -39.68
CA ASP A 161 -20.21 38.13 -40.93
C ASP A 161 -20.00 36.61 -40.99
N GLY A 162 -19.59 35.96 -39.89
CA GLY A 162 -19.40 34.51 -39.80
C GLY A 162 -18.16 33.94 -40.51
N LYS A 163 -17.37 34.79 -41.17
CA LYS A 163 -16.11 34.40 -41.81
C LYS A 163 -14.99 34.23 -40.77
N PRO A 164 -14.08 33.26 -40.94
CA PRO A 164 -12.96 33.08 -40.03
C PRO A 164 -12.04 34.31 -40.08
N ARG A 165 -11.74 34.88 -38.91
CA ARG A 165 -10.83 36.04 -38.82
C ARG A 165 -9.48 35.70 -39.43
N LYS A 166 -9.00 36.56 -40.33
CA LYS A 166 -7.61 36.49 -40.80
C LYS A 166 -6.69 36.77 -39.60
N LYS A 167 -5.82 35.82 -39.27
CA LYS A 167 -4.83 36.00 -38.20
C LYS A 167 -3.86 37.12 -38.58
N HIS A 168 -4.01 38.28 -37.96
CA HIS A 168 -3.01 39.33 -37.97
C HIS A 168 -1.77 38.81 -37.23
N VAL A 169 -0.58 39.03 -37.78
CA VAL A 169 0.68 38.82 -37.06
C VAL A 169 0.71 39.73 -35.85
N ASP A 170 0.87 39.20 -34.64
CA ASP A 170 0.98 40.03 -33.44
C ASP A 170 2.23 40.92 -33.56
N VAL A 171 2.01 42.24 -33.64
CA VAL A 171 3.07 43.25 -33.68
C VAL A 171 2.97 44.06 -32.40
N HIS A 172 3.94 43.86 -31.50
CA HIS A 172 4.03 44.62 -30.27
C HIS A 172 5.18 45.62 -30.39
N ASN A 173 4.89 46.92 -30.23
CA ASN A 173 5.87 48.02 -30.35
C ASN A 173 6.65 48.04 -31.67
N GLY A 174 6.00 47.68 -32.79
CA GLY A 174 6.65 47.60 -34.10
C GLY A 174 7.52 46.36 -34.31
N GLU A 175 7.67 45.50 -33.30
CA GLU A 175 8.39 44.24 -33.41
C GLU A 175 7.46 43.06 -33.66
N TYR A 176 7.88 42.22 -34.62
CA TYR A 176 7.22 40.94 -34.89
C TYR A 176 7.58 39.90 -33.83
N ASP A 177 6.61 39.04 -33.55
CA ASP A 177 6.79 37.90 -32.66
C ASP A 177 7.84 36.90 -33.20
N TRP A 178 8.52 36.17 -32.31
CA TRP A 178 9.68 35.32 -32.68
C TRP A 178 9.38 34.33 -33.82
N LYS A 179 8.18 33.74 -33.83
CA LYS A 179 7.76 32.79 -34.87
C LYS A 179 7.59 33.46 -36.23
N ALA A 180 7.12 34.70 -36.28
CA ALA A 180 7.02 35.46 -37.52
C ALA A 180 8.42 35.86 -38.02
N LYS A 181 9.31 36.32 -37.13
CA LYS A 181 10.72 36.60 -37.43
C LYS A 181 11.41 35.37 -38.07
N GLN A 182 11.21 34.18 -37.51
CA GLN A 182 11.76 32.93 -38.05
C GLN A 182 11.20 32.54 -39.44
N ARG A 183 9.94 32.87 -39.75
CA ARG A 183 9.35 32.61 -41.07
C ARG A 183 9.85 33.58 -42.14
N HIS A 184 10.14 34.82 -41.75
CA HIS A 184 10.67 35.85 -42.63
C HIS A 184 12.20 35.86 -42.71
N ASP A 185 12.88 34.99 -41.95
CA ASP A 185 14.33 34.87 -41.97
C ASP A 185 14.82 34.23 -43.29
N PRO A 186 15.66 34.93 -44.07
CA PRO A 186 16.22 34.40 -45.32
C PRO A 186 17.02 33.10 -45.11
N ILE A 187 17.65 32.88 -43.94
CA ILE A 187 18.42 31.66 -43.66
C ILE A 187 17.52 30.41 -43.65
N ASN A 188 16.30 30.53 -43.13
CA ASN A 188 15.35 29.42 -43.05
C ASN A 188 14.74 29.11 -44.41
N LYS A 189 14.55 30.15 -45.25
CA LYS A 189 14.17 29.98 -46.65
C LYS A 189 15.25 29.23 -47.42
N PHE A 190 16.53 29.57 -47.22
CA PHE A 190 17.68 28.87 -47.80
C PHE A 190 17.76 27.40 -47.35
N LYS A 191 17.58 27.12 -46.05
CA LYS A 191 17.58 25.74 -45.53
C LYS A 191 16.57 24.83 -46.22
N LYS A 192 15.40 25.35 -46.61
CA LYS A 192 14.39 24.57 -47.34
C LYS A 192 14.92 24.13 -48.71
N TYR A 193 15.49 25.06 -49.48
CA TYR A 193 16.07 24.75 -50.79
C TYR A 193 17.30 23.83 -50.69
N CYS A 194 18.13 23.99 -49.66
CA CYS A 194 19.26 23.07 -49.43
C CYS A 194 18.79 21.66 -49.05
N ARG A 195 17.68 21.53 -48.29
CA ARG A 195 17.12 20.23 -47.89
C ARG A 195 16.47 19.50 -49.06
N ASP A 196 15.79 20.23 -49.94
CA ASP A 196 15.22 19.68 -51.17
C ASP A 196 16.32 19.15 -52.12
N LYS A 197 17.51 19.77 -52.11
CA LYS A 197 18.69 19.29 -52.87
C LYS A 197 19.27 17.97 -52.34
N ILE A 198 19.19 17.75 -51.02
CA ILE A 198 19.62 16.48 -50.38
C ILE A 198 18.61 15.36 -50.72
N ILE A 199 17.30 15.66 -50.68
CA ILE A 199 16.24 14.69 -50.97
C ILE A 199 16.18 14.36 -52.48
N ALA A 200 16.49 15.32 -53.37
CA ALA A 200 16.57 15.08 -54.81
C ALA A 200 17.73 14.14 -55.19
N ASN A 201 18.88 14.25 -54.50
CA ASN A 201 20.01 13.33 -54.70
C ASN A 201 19.72 11.91 -54.18
N ASP A 202 18.92 11.76 -53.12
CA ASP A 202 18.50 10.44 -52.62
C ASP A 202 17.43 9.78 -53.51
N LYS A 203 16.58 10.57 -54.19
CA LYS A 203 15.57 10.03 -55.11
C LYS A 203 16.12 9.57 -56.45
N MET A 204 17.22 10.15 -56.94
CA MET A 204 17.85 9.69 -58.20
C MET A 204 18.62 8.35 -58.06
N LYS A 205 18.71 7.76 -56.87
CA LYS A 205 19.37 6.45 -56.65
C LYS A 205 18.42 5.25 -56.52
N LEU A 206 17.11 5.43 -56.74
CA LEU A 206 16.11 4.41 -56.39
C LEU A 206 15.10 4.04 -57.51
N ASP A 207 15.41 4.35 -58.78
CA ASP A 207 14.61 3.89 -59.92
C ASP A 207 15.44 2.98 -60.84
N ASN A 208 15.80 1.79 -60.33
CA ASN A 208 16.05 0.60 -61.15
C ASN A 208 16.05 -0.63 -60.24
N ASP A 209 14.88 -1.25 -60.06
CA ASP A 209 14.66 -2.67 -60.38
C ASP A 209 13.29 -3.11 -59.85
N ASN A 210 12.51 -3.65 -60.77
CA ASN A 210 11.23 -4.28 -60.51
C ASN A 210 11.41 -5.69 -59.92
N SER A 211 10.36 -6.12 -59.23
CA SER A 211 9.95 -7.50 -58.96
C SER A 211 10.47 -8.19 -57.68
N ASP A 212 9.47 -8.60 -56.91
CA ASP A 212 9.39 -9.83 -56.12
C ASP A 212 10.51 -10.15 -55.13
N LYS A 213 10.21 -9.98 -53.84
CA LYS A 213 10.06 -11.11 -52.90
C LYS A 213 9.76 -10.68 -51.46
N SER A 214 8.71 -11.29 -50.93
CA SER A 214 8.72 -12.05 -49.66
C SER A 214 9.31 -11.38 -48.41
N GLN A 215 8.41 -11.11 -47.46
CA GLN A 215 8.52 -11.52 -46.04
C GLN A 215 9.94 -11.51 -45.43
N ASN A 216 10.28 -10.48 -44.65
CA ASN A 216 10.67 -10.68 -43.25
C ASN A 216 10.90 -9.35 -42.52
N LYS A 217 9.96 -9.04 -41.61
CA LYS A 217 10.28 -8.28 -40.40
C LYS A 217 10.86 -9.25 -39.38
N THR A 218 11.88 -8.80 -38.67
CA THR A 218 12.21 -9.05 -37.24
C THR A 218 13.67 -9.43 -37.04
N ASN A 219 14.39 -8.60 -36.27
CA ASN A 219 15.47 -8.95 -35.33
C ASN A 219 16.42 -7.76 -35.09
N LYS A 220 15.90 -6.63 -34.57
CA LYS A 220 16.74 -5.55 -34.03
C LYS A 220 16.29 -4.99 -32.68
N SER A 221 15.29 -5.60 -32.05
CA SER A 221 14.70 -5.12 -30.78
C SER A 221 15.15 -5.86 -29.53
N LYS A 222 15.88 -6.99 -29.63
CA LYS A 222 16.28 -7.80 -28.46
C LYS A 222 17.46 -7.22 -27.68
N ASP A 223 18.43 -6.57 -28.34
CA ASP A 223 19.65 -6.10 -27.65
C ASP A 223 19.41 -4.89 -26.73
N ILE A 224 18.50 -3.98 -27.09
CA ILE A 224 18.16 -2.80 -26.29
C ILE A 224 17.55 -3.17 -24.92
N SER A 225 16.90 -4.33 -24.82
CA SER A 225 16.31 -4.80 -23.57
C SER A 225 17.35 -5.41 -22.62
N SER A 226 18.38 -6.06 -23.17
CA SER A 226 19.45 -6.71 -22.40
C SER A 226 20.33 -5.68 -21.67
N ASP A 227 20.69 -4.59 -22.36
CA ASP A 227 21.54 -3.56 -21.76
C ASP A 227 20.81 -2.74 -20.68
N LYS A 228 19.50 -2.53 -20.85
CA LYS A 228 18.65 -1.95 -19.78
C LYS A 228 18.59 -2.83 -18.55
N TYR A 229 18.48 -4.15 -18.73
CA TYR A 229 18.48 -5.10 -17.63
C TYR A 229 19.81 -5.12 -16.88
N LYS A 230 20.94 -5.14 -17.61
CA LYS A 230 22.30 -5.06 -17.02
C LYS A 230 22.52 -3.74 -16.26
N ASN A 231 22.05 -2.61 -16.79
CA ASN A 231 22.17 -1.32 -16.12
C ASN A 231 21.30 -1.26 -14.84
N LEU A 232 20.07 -1.79 -14.90
CA LEU A 232 19.19 -1.90 -13.73
C LEU A 232 19.79 -2.80 -12.65
N GLN A 233 20.46 -3.88 -13.04
CA GLN A 233 21.13 -4.80 -12.12
C GLN A 233 22.32 -4.11 -11.43
N LYS A 234 23.15 -3.36 -12.16
CA LYS A 234 24.21 -2.51 -11.56
C LYS A 234 23.65 -1.51 -10.55
N LEU A 235 22.51 -0.88 -10.83
CA LEU A 235 21.87 0.04 -9.89
C LEU A 235 21.35 -0.66 -8.63
N ARG A 236 20.84 -1.90 -8.75
CA ARG A 236 20.41 -2.72 -7.60
C ARG A 236 21.60 -3.13 -6.73
N GLU A 237 22.69 -3.56 -7.34
CA GLU A 237 23.93 -3.92 -6.63
C GLU A 237 24.53 -2.72 -5.90
N ALA A 238 24.58 -1.55 -6.56
CA ALA A 238 25.06 -0.31 -5.95
C ALA A 238 24.17 0.13 -4.77
N ARG A 239 22.85 -0.06 -4.87
CA ARG A 239 21.91 0.21 -3.77
C ARG A 239 22.16 -0.74 -2.59
N LEU A 240 22.24 -2.05 -2.84
CA LEU A 240 22.44 -3.05 -1.80
C LEU A 240 23.76 -2.82 -1.05
N LYS A 241 24.83 -2.44 -1.77
CA LYS A 241 26.12 -2.10 -1.17
C LYS A 241 26.04 -0.87 -0.26
N ARG A 242 25.22 0.13 -0.61
CA ARG A 242 24.97 1.32 0.22
C ARG A 242 24.19 0.96 1.47
N GLU A 243 23.12 0.19 1.33
CA GLU A 243 22.30 -0.29 2.45
C GLU A 243 23.14 -1.15 3.42
N GLN A 244 24.02 -2.01 2.91
CA GLN A 244 24.97 -2.78 3.73
C GLN A 244 25.96 -1.89 4.48
N ALA A 245 26.52 -0.87 3.83
CA ALA A 245 27.45 0.06 4.47
C ALA A 245 26.77 0.90 5.56
N GLU A 246 25.54 1.36 5.31
CA GLU A 246 24.71 2.05 6.30
C GLU A 246 24.37 1.12 7.47
N LYS A 247 23.95 -0.12 7.20
CA LYS A 247 23.67 -1.13 8.22
C LYS A 247 24.90 -1.41 9.09
N TYR A 248 26.06 -1.63 8.49
CA TYR A 248 27.32 -1.82 9.22
C TYR A 248 27.67 -0.61 10.08
N LYS A 249 27.50 0.60 9.55
CA LYS A 249 27.71 1.84 10.31
C LYS A 249 26.75 1.94 11.51
N THR A 250 25.48 1.58 11.32
CA THR A 250 24.50 1.55 12.42
C THR A 250 24.84 0.48 13.45
N GLU A 251 25.23 -0.71 13.02
CA GLU A 251 25.59 -1.82 13.89
C GLU A 251 26.84 -1.51 14.71
N LEU A 252 27.85 -0.89 14.09
CA LEU A 252 29.05 -0.42 14.78
C LEU A 252 28.73 0.68 15.81
N PHE A 253 27.79 1.58 15.48
CA PHE A 253 27.32 2.59 16.42
C PHE A 253 26.54 1.97 17.59
N LEU A 254 25.69 0.99 17.32
CA LEU A 254 24.93 0.26 18.34
C LEU A 254 25.85 -0.60 19.23
N SER A 255 26.85 -1.28 18.66
CA SER A 255 27.79 -2.12 19.40
C SER A 255 28.77 -1.28 20.23
N GLY A 256 29.16 -0.10 19.74
CA GLY A 256 29.88 0.90 20.52
C GLY A 256 29.09 1.42 21.73
N PHE A 257 27.75 1.36 21.67
CA PHE A 257 26.86 1.70 22.77
C PHE A 257 26.67 0.56 23.79
N THR A 258 27.01 -0.69 23.44
CA THR A 258 26.92 -1.85 24.35
C THR A 258 28.18 -2.14 25.14
N ASN A 259 29.25 -1.35 24.97
CA ASN A 259 30.45 -1.44 25.78
C ASN A 259 30.30 -0.64 27.08
N THR A 260 29.49 -1.14 28.00
CA THR A 260 29.71 -0.87 29.42
C THR A 260 29.43 -2.14 30.20
N THR A 261 30.51 -2.74 30.68
CA THR A 261 30.52 -3.78 31.68
C THR A 261 29.75 -3.33 32.92
N LEU A 262 28.63 -3.99 33.20
CA LEU A 262 28.19 -4.24 34.56
C LEU A 262 27.83 -5.72 34.66
N THR A 263 28.73 -6.45 35.31
CA THR A 263 28.36 -7.63 36.10
C THR A 263 27.30 -7.16 37.10
N CYS A 264 26.04 -7.59 36.93
CA CYS A 264 25.07 -7.58 38.01
C CYS A 264 24.05 -8.69 37.79
N GLN A 265 23.82 -9.40 38.88
CA GLN A 265 22.92 -10.51 39.10
C GLN A 265 21.48 -10.19 38.64
N PRO A 266 20.63 -11.23 38.45
CA PRO A 266 19.21 -11.03 38.20
C PRO A 266 18.56 -10.54 39.50
N GLU A 267 18.47 -9.22 39.67
CA GLU A 267 17.67 -8.62 40.74
C GLU A 267 16.36 -8.06 40.21
N ALA A 268 15.31 -8.48 40.89
CA ALA A 268 13.95 -8.04 40.69
C ALA A 268 13.77 -6.56 41.09
N THR A 269 12.71 -5.97 40.53
CA THR A 269 12.04 -4.72 40.94
C THR A 269 12.69 -3.37 40.57
N SER A 270 12.13 -2.71 39.55
CA SER A 270 11.39 -1.46 39.76
C SER A 270 10.72 -0.98 38.45
N ASN A 271 9.40 -0.85 38.51
CA ASN A 271 8.58 -0.18 37.51
C ASN A 271 8.81 1.32 37.61
N MET A 272 9.73 1.90 36.83
CA MET A 272 9.73 3.35 36.59
C MET A 272 9.29 3.59 35.15
N ALA A 273 8.06 4.07 34.99
CA ALA A 273 7.49 4.42 33.69
C ALA A 273 8.37 5.46 33.01
N LYS A 274 8.96 5.12 31.86
CA LYS A 274 9.77 6.04 31.06
C LYS A 274 8.84 7.13 30.49
N ILE A 275 8.70 8.26 31.19
CA ILE A 275 7.81 9.36 30.82
C ILE A 275 8.27 9.92 29.47
N LYS A 276 7.41 9.82 28.44
CA LYS A 276 7.66 10.45 27.14
C LYS A 276 7.39 11.96 27.28
N PRO A 277 8.34 12.84 26.91
CA PRO A 277 8.13 14.28 26.99
C PRO A 277 7.01 14.73 26.06
N LYS A 278 6.17 15.66 26.53
CA LYS A 278 4.98 16.13 25.81
C LYS A 278 5.30 17.09 24.66
N TYR A 279 6.50 17.68 24.67
CA TYR A 279 6.97 18.63 23.67
C TYR A 279 8.29 18.19 23.06
N ASN A 280 8.53 18.56 21.80
CA ASN A 280 9.77 18.28 21.10
C ASN A 280 10.92 19.14 21.70
N SER A 281 12.00 18.47 22.13
CA SER A 281 13.15 19.09 22.80
C SER A 281 13.89 20.12 21.94
N GLN A 282 13.77 20.05 20.61
CA GLN A 282 14.40 21.00 19.70
C GLN A 282 13.73 22.39 19.72
N PHE A 283 12.43 22.44 20.01
CA PHE A 283 11.64 23.67 19.93
C PHE A 283 11.30 24.25 21.30
N ASN A 284 11.14 23.40 22.32
CA ASN A 284 10.78 23.82 23.68
C ASN A 284 11.59 23.03 24.73
N PRO A 285 12.91 23.31 24.87
CA PRO A 285 13.81 22.50 25.69
C PRO A 285 13.50 22.59 27.19
N GLU A 286 13.08 23.74 27.70
CA GLU A 286 12.70 23.93 29.10
C GLU A 286 11.51 23.05 29.49
N LEU A 287 10.45 23.03 28.67
CA LEU A 287 9.25 22.23 28.92
C LEU A 287 9.48 20.72 28.73
N ALA A 288 10.37 20.35 27.81
CA ALA A 288 10.72 18.95 27.59
C ALA A 288 11.51 18.33 28.77
N ARG A 289 12.12 19.16 29.63
CA ARG A 289 12.96 18.74 30.76
C ARG A 289 12.27 18.77 32.12
N GLN A 290 11.02 19.22 32.19
CA GLN A 290 10.31 19.46 33.46
C GLN A 290 10.13 18.22 34.36
N ASN A 291 10.26 17.00 33.82
CA ASN A 291 10.02 15.76 34.57
C ASN A 291 11.32 14.98 34.91
N TYR A 292 12.49 15.63 34.82
CA TYR A 292 13.79 15.03 35.11
C TYR A 292 14.50 15.64 36.33
N ARG A 293 13.85 16.55 37.06
CA ARG A 293 14.36 17.12 38.31
C ARG A 293 13.53 16.59 39.47
N ASP A 294 13.89 15.40 39.92
CA ASP A 294 13.75 14.91 41.30
C ASP A 294 15.03 14.14 41.63
#